data_AF-L8JTW5-F1
#
_entry.id   AF-L8JTW5-F1
#
_cell.length_a   1.000
_cell.length_b   1.000
_cell.length_c   1.000
_cell.angle_alpha   90.00
_cell.angle_beta   90.00
_cell.angle_gamma   90.00
#
_symmetry.space_group_name_H-M   'P 1'
#
loop_
_entity.id
_entity.type
_entity.pdbx_description
1 polymer ?
#
loop_
_entity_poly.entity_id
_entity_poly.type
_entity_poly.pdbx_seq_one_letter_code
_entity_poly.pdbx_strand_id
1 'polypeptide(L)'
;MGHFLLAIGCLLAFAITIPLTFGWIHFELKPGDDVTYYAKVFGFEAGTFALGSVMAFVAFHGLVWCSFLVIIGSAMMMKRRLTDGGLIATQSLSEDWLPLILLIAISVTGLGISYDYTFLQGKTYQFMAVTHAIVVILWLVWLPFGKFFHVFQRLAQLGANLYKHEGQRRGMAVCEHTHQEFATQMHVDDLKLLTKQLGFDYEKKDGRNHLDLSPEGKRSALAKAHFQARKASGKFFG
;
A
#
# COMPACT_ATOMS: atom_id res chain seq x y z
N MET A 1 2.15 12.82 -15.32
CA MET A 1 3.48 12.28 -15.71
C MET A 1 4.32 11.81 -14.54
N GLY A 2 4.77 12.65 -13.60
CA GLY A 2 5.66 12.21 -12.51
C GLY A 2 5.14 11.01 -11.69
N HIS A 3 3.85 11.01 -11.32
CA HIS A 3 3.22 9.88 -10.63
C HIS A 3 3.21 8.59 -11.44
N PHE A 4 3.02 8.68 -12.77
CA PHE A 4 2.97 7.51 -13.66
C PHE A 4 4.35 6.86 -13.81
N LEU A 5 5.40 7.67 -14.01
CA LEU A 5 6.78 7.20 -14.07
C LEU A 5 7.20 6.53 -12.76
N LEU A 6 6.87 7.17 -11.63
CA LEU A 6 7.16 6.62 -10.31
C LEU A 6 6.41 5.29 -10.08
N ALA A 7 5.11 5.25 -10.39
CA ALA A 7 4.29 4.07 -10.18
C ALA A 7 4.74 2.88 -11.04
N ILE A 8 4.97 3.10 -12.34
CA ILE A 8 5.43 2.03 -13.25
C ILE A 8 6.85 1.60 -12.90
N GLY A 9 7.75 2.54 -12.64
CA GLY A 9 9.13 2.23 -12.25
C GLY A 9 9.18 1.35 -11.00
N CYS A 10 8.44 1.71 -9.95
CA CYS A 10 8.35 0.89 -8.74
C CYS A 10 7.64 -0.46 -8.98
N LEU A 11 6.55 -0.48 -9.74
CA LEU A 11 5.81 -1.71 -10.03
C LEU A 11 6.66 -2.72 -10.81
N LEU A 12 7.35 -2.27 -11.86
CA LEU A 12 8.25 -3.11 -12.64
C LEU A 12 9.45 -3.57 -11.79
N ALA A 13 10.03 -2.69 -10.98
CA ALA A 13 11.11 -3.07 -10.07
C ALA A 13 10.68 -4.19 -9.11
N PHE A 14 9.47 -4.12 -8.53
CA PHE A 14 8.95 -5.21 -7.71
C PHE A 14 8.63 -6.47 -8.50
N ALA A 15 8.04 -6.33 -9.70
CA ALA A 15 7.72 -7.45 -10.56
C ALA A 15 8.97 -8.23 -11.00
N ILE A 16 10.14 -7.57 -11.04
CA ILE A 16 11.43 -8.21 -11.32
C ILE A 16 12.08 -8.73 -10.04
N THR A 17 12.17 -7.90 -8.99
CA THR A 17 12.94 -8.25 -7.78
C THR A 17 12.27 -9.32 -6.94
N ILE A 18 10.93 -9.35 -6.79
CA ILE A 18 10.25 -10.37 -5.99
C ILE A 18 10.50 -11.78 -6.56
N PRO A 19 10.25 -12.07 -7.85
CA PRO A 19 10.53 -13.39 -8.37
C PRO A 19 12.01 -13.79 -8.27
N LEU A 20 12.93 -12.84 -8.44
CA LEU A 20 14.36 -13.11 -8.32
C LEU A 20 14.78 -13.40 -6.87
N THR A 21 14.30 -12.64 -5.88
CA THR A 21 14.68 -12.81 -4.47
C THR A 21 14.11 -14.09 -3.87
N PHE A 22 12.90 -14.48 -4.27
CA PHE A 22 12.28 -15.75 -3.87
C PHE A 22 12.77 -16.96 -4.69
N GLY A 23 13.66 -16.75 -5.67
CA GLY A 23 14.19 -17.81 -6.54
C GLY A 23 13.18 -18.40 -7.52
N TRP A 24 12.00 -17.77 -7.68
CA TRP A 24 11.00 -18.17 -8.68
C TRP A 24 11.53 -18.02 -10.09
N ILE A 25 12.37 -17.02 -10.33
CA ILE A 25 13.10 -16.84 -11.59
C ILE A 25 14.59 -16.88 -11.28
N HIS A 26 15.35 -17.64 -12.07
CA HIS A 26 16.81 -17.60 -12.05
C HIS A 26 17.38 -17.98 -13.42
N PHE A 27 18.62 -17.58 -13.66
CA PHE A 27 19.32 -17.80 -14.91
C PHE A 27 20.53 -18.69 -14.68
N GLU A 28 20.67 -19.74 -15.46
CA GLU A 28 21.79 -20.67 -15.40
C GLU A 28 22.48 -20.75 -16.75
N LEU A 29 23.82 -20.87 -16.73
CA LEU A 29 24.59 -21.12 -17.93
C LEU A 29 24.32 -22.55 -18.43
N LYS A 30 24.16 -22.72 -19.73
CA LYS A 30 23.96 -24.04 -20.32
C LYS A 30 25.23 -24.90 -20.14
N PRO A 31 25.13 -26.14 -19.62
CA PRO A 31 26.29 -27.01 -19.49
C PRO A 31 26.96 -27.25 -20.85
N GLY A 32 28.24 -26.89 -20.95
CA GLY A 32 29.03 -27.04 -22.18
C GLY A 32 28.93 -25.89 -23.18
N ASP A 33 28.27 -24.79 -22.83
CA ASP A 33 28.16 -23.59 -23.67
C ASP A 33 28.33 -22.32 -22.83
N ASP A 34 29.31 -21.48 -23.18
CA ASP A 34 29.64 -20.26 -22.44
C ASP A 34 28.79 -19.04 -22.83
N VAL A 35 27.93 -19.18 -23.84
CA VAL A 35 27.13 -18.06 -24.38
C VAL A 35 25.63 -18.23 -24.21
N THR A 36 25.11 -19.39 -23.81
CA THR A 36 23.64 -19.60 -23.71
C THR A 36 23.19 -19.72 -22.27
N TYR A 37 22.11 -19.00 -21.92
CA TYR A 37 21.47 -19.07 -20.61
C TYR A 37 20.10 -19.75 -20.70
N TYR A 38 19.80 -20.58 -19.70
CA TYR A 38 18.46 -21.07 -19.39
C TYR A 38 17.75 -20.08 -18.48
N ALA A 39 16.56 -19.61 -18.89
CA ALA A 39 15.63 -18.93 -18.01
C ALA A 39 14.76 -19.98 -17.32
N LYS A 40 14.91 -20.13 -16.01
CA LYS A 40 14.11 -21.05 -15.22
C LYS A 40 13.01 -20.30 -14.48
N VAL A 41 11.80 -20.84 -14.52
CA VAL A 41 10.64 -20.35 -13.77
C VAL A 41 10.12 -21.49 -12.90
N PHE A 42 10.13 -21.30 -11.58
CA PHE A 42 9.85 -22.34 -10.56
C PHE A 42 10.68 -23.61 -10.75
N GLY A 43 11.91 -23.47 -11.25
CA GLY A 43 12.84 -24.58 -11.51
C GLY A 43 12.63 -25.28 -12.86
N PHE A 44 11.56 -24.96 -13.59
CA PHE A 44 11.32 -25.48 -14.94
C PHE A 44 11.91 -24.57 -15.99
N GLU A 45 12.45 -25.13 -17.07
CA GLU A 45 12.93 -24.37 -18.21
C GLU A 45 11.76 -23.66 -18.89
N ALA A 46 11.77 -22.33 -18.87
CA ALA A 46 10.78 -21.50 -19.55
C ALA A 46 11.29 -20.99 -20.91
N GLY A 47 12.60 -21.05 -21.14
CA GLY A 47 13.21 -20.71 -22.42
C GLY A 47 14.73 -20.56 -22.34
N THR A 48 15.34 -20.32 -23.49
CA THR A 48 16.79 -20.06 -23.64
C THR A 48 17.03 -18.76 -24.38
N PHE A 49 18.13 -18.09 -24.05
CA PHE A 49 18.61 -16.95 -24.83
C PHE A 49 20.14 -16.89 -24.83
N ALA A 50 20.71 -16.42 -25.93
CA ALA A 50 22.15 -16.21 -26.06
C ALA A 50 22.58 -14.88 -25.44
N LEU A 51 23.79 -14.83 -24.90
CA LEU A 51 24.47 -13.65 -24.41
C LEU A 51 24.65 -12.67 -25.59
N GLY A 52 24.42 -11.38 -25.34
CA GLY A 52 24.44 -10.35 -26.39
C GLY A 52 23.17 -10.26 -27.24
N SER A 53 22.17 -11.13 -27.03
CA SER A 53 20.85 -10.97 -27.65
C SER A 53 20.09 -9.78 -27.07
N VAL A 54 19.12 -9.26 -27.84
CA VAL A 54 18.20 -8.19 -27.38
C VAL A 54 17.43 -8.64 -26.12
N MET A 55 17.05 -9.92 -26.05
CA MET A 55 16.36 -10.48 -24.89
C MET A 55 17.25 -10.44 -23.64
N ALA A 56 18.52 -10.87 -23.75
CA ALA A 56 19.49 -10.81 -22.67
C ALA A 56 19.70 -9.36 -22.21
N PHE A 57 19.82 -8.42 -23.15
CA PHE A 57 19.99 -7.01 -22.84
C PHE A 57 18.81 -6.47 -22.01
N VAL A 58 17.57 -6.74 -22.42
CA VAL A 58 16.37 -6.28 -21.69
C VAL A 58 16.27 -6.96 -20.32
N ALA A 59 16.51 -8.27 -20.24
CA ALA A 59 16.42 -9.02 -18.98
C ALA A 59 17.44 -8.53 -17.94
N PHE A 60 18.70 -8.31 -18.34
CA PHE A 60 19.75 -7.87 -17.42
C PHE A 60 19.75 -6.37 -17.13
N HIS A 61 19.15 -5.54 -18.00
CA HIS A 61 19.03 -4.09 -17.77
C HIS A 61 17.65 -3.66 -17.27
N GLY A 62 16.71 -4.58 -17.04
CA GLY A 62 15.35 -4.25 -16.58
C GLY A 62 15.32 -3.32 -15.37
N LEU A 63 16.16 -3.60 -14.36
CA LEU A 63 16.26 -2.78 -13.15
C LEU A 63 16.94 -1.42 -13.40
N VAL A 64 17.84 -1.32 -14.39
CA VAL A 64 18.45 -0.05 -14.80
C VAL A 64 17.39 0.90 -15.36
N TRP A 65 16.52 0.39 -16.24
CA TRP A 65 15.40 1.17 -16.78
C TRP A 65 14.43 1.62 -15.68
N CYS A 66 14.11 0.72 -14.74
CA CYS A 66 13.27 1.06 -13.59
C CYS A 66 13.87 2.20 -12.76
N SER A 67 15.18 2.15 -12.49
CA SER A 67 15.88 3.21 -11.74
C SER A 67 15.75 4.58 -12.40
N PHE A 68 15.89 4.67 -13.73
CA PHE A 68 15.69 5.95 -14.43
C PHE A 68 14.25 6.48 -14.31
N LEU A 69 13.25 5.60 -14.48
CA LEU A 69 11.84 5.98 -14.32
C LEU A 69 11.55 6.48 -12.89
N VAL A 70 12.07 5.80 -11.88
CA VAL A 70 11.91 6.17 -10.47
C VAL A 70 12.60 7.49 -10.15
N ILE A 71 13.83 7.71 -10.64
CA ILE A 71 14.57 8.97 -10.42
C ILE A 71 13.82 10.14 -11.04
N ILE A 72 13.43 10.03 -12.32
CA ILE A 72 12.71 11.10 -13.02
C ILE A 72 11.35 11.35 -12.36
N GLY A 73 10.59 10.29 -12.07
CA GLY A 73 9.30 10.38 -11.39
C GLY A 73 9.40 11.06 -10.03
N SER A 74 10.40 10.67 -9.22
CA SER A 74 10.66 11.23 -7.89
C SER A 74 11.08 12.69 -7.96
N ALA A 75 12.01 13.03 -8.86
CA ALA A 75 12.46 14.40 -9.06
C ALA A 75 11.32 15.33 -9.49
N MET A 76 10.45 14.88 -10.41
CA MET A 76 9.25 15.63 -10.79
C MET A 76 8.28 15.83 -9.62
N MET A 77 8.09 14.81 -8.78
CA MET A 77 7.22 14.92 -7.60
C MET A 77 7.81 15.84 -6.53
N MET A 78 9.12 15.78 -6.29
CA MET A 78 9.83 16.70 -5.40
C MET A 78 9.74 18.14 -5.92
N LYS A 79 9.96 18.37 -7.22
CA LYS A 79 9.78 19.70 -7.83
C LYS A 79 8.36 20.23 -7.58
N ARG A 80 7.32 19.41 -7.79
CA ARG A 80 5.93 19.81 -7.57
C ARG A 80 5.68 20.25 -6.12
N ARG A 81 6.30 19.56 -5.14
CA ARG A 81 6.19 19.88 -3.71
C ARG A 81 6.89 21.17 -3.29
N LEU A 82 7.84 21.65 -4.10
CA LEU A 82 8.51 22.94 -3.88
C LEU A 82 7.80 24.10 -4.58
N THR A 83 6.95 23.83 -5.57
CA THR A 83 6.32 24.88 -6.40
C THR A 83 4.84 25.08 -6.10
N ASP A 84 4.15 24.07 -5.58
CA ASP A 84 2.70 24.12 -5.32
C ASP A 84 2.41 24.57 -3.89
N GLY A 85 1.84 25.77 -3.74
CA GLY A 85 1.54 26.38 -2.44
C GLY A 85 0.64 25.54 -1.54
N GLY A 86 -0.30 24.77 -2.12
CA GLY A 86 -1.17 23.89 -1.34
C GLY A 86 -0.40 22.72 -0.73
N LEU A 87 0.52 22.12 -1.48
CA LEU A 87 1.38 21.05 -0.99
C LEU A 87 2.38 21.57 0.03
N ILE A 88 2.91 22.78 -0.16
CA ILE A 88 3.86 23.38 0.79
C ILE A 88 3.22 23.57 2.16
N ALA A 89 1.95 23.97 2.23
CA ALA A 89 1.25 24.21 3.48
C ALA A 89 0.92 22.94 4.27
N THR A 90 0.76 21.79 3.61
CA THR A 90 0.27 20.56 4.26
C THR A 90 1.28 19.42 4.30
N GLN A 91 2.45 19.56 3.66
CA GLN A 91 3.42 18.47 3.55
C GLN A 91 4.13 18.15 4.85
N SER A 92 4.44 16.87 5.05
CA SER A 92 5.25 16.38 6.17
C SER A 92 6.58 15.80 5.66
N LEU A 93 7.69 16.06 6.36
CA LEU A 93 9.01 15.51 5.98
C LEU A 93 8.98 13.98 5.96
N SER A 94 8.39 13.35 6.99
CA SER A 94 8.36 11.90 7.13
C SER A 94 7.47 11.24 6.09
N GLU A 95 6.29 11.80 5.82
CA GLU A 95 5.29 11.15 4.96
C GLU A 95 5.45 11.48 3.47
N ASP A 96 5.99 12.66 3.15
CA ASP A 96 6.00 13.18 1.78
C ASP A 96 7.38 13.20 1.12
N TRP A 97 8.44 13.49 1.87
CA TRP A 97 9.79 13.71 1.35
C TRP A 97 10.68 12.50 1.51
N LEU A 98 10.75 11.96 2.73
CA LEU A 98 11.55 10.77 3.05
C LEU A 98 11.35 9.63 2.03
N PRO A 99 10.13 9.31 1.55
CA PRO A 99 9.93 8.18 0.64
C PRO A 99 10.51 8.46 -0.74
N LEU A 100 10.39 9.70 -1.22
CA LEU A 100 10.92 10.11 -2.51
C LEU A 100 12.46 10.13 -2.49
N ILE A 101 13.04 10.60 -1.38
CA ILE A 101 14.49 10.61 -1.17
C ILE A 101 15.04 9.19 -1.11
N LEU A 102 14.39 8.29 -0.35
CA LEU A 102 14.79 6.89 -0.27
C LEU A 102 14.69 6.19 -1.62
N LEU A 103 13.62 6.43 -2.39
CA LEU A 103 13.48 5.85 -3.74
C LEU A 103 14.58 6.32 -4.70
N ILE A 104 14.96 7.60 -4.64
CA ILE A 104 16.12 8.12 -5.38
C ILE A 104 17.40 7.43 -4.91
N ALA A 105 17.62 7.32 -3.59
CA ALA A 105 18.82 6.69 -3.04
C ALA A 105 18.94 5.21 -3.47
N ILE A 106 17.85 4.44 -3.44
CA ILE A 106 17.80 3.06 -3.94
C ILE A 106 18.16 3.01 -5.43
N SER A 107 17.54 3.89 -6.23
CA SER A 107 17.74 3.90 -7.68
C SER A 107 19.17 4.28 -8.05
N VAL A 108 19.73 5.30 -7.39
CA VAL A 108 21.11 5.76 -7.63
C VAL A 108 22.12 4.70 -7.20
N THR A 109 21.94 4.09 -6.02
CA THR A 109 22.85 3.01 -5.57
C THR A 109 22.75 1.77 -6.47
N GLY A 110 21.55 1.42 -6.96
CA GLY A 110 21.36 0.33 -7.92
C GLY A 110 22.00 0.59 -9.29
N LEU A 111 21.89 1.83 -9.80
CA LEU A 111 22.64 2.25 -10.98
C LEU A 111 24.14 2.21 -10.73
N GLY A 112 24.59 2.58 -9.53
CA GLY A 112 25.99 2.52 -9.13
C GLY A 112 26.57 1.11 -9.15
N ILE A 113 25.79 0.09 -8.77
CA ILE A 113 26.19 -1.32 -8.92
C ILE A 113 26.41 -1.67 -10.40
N SER A 114 25.45 -1.29 -11.25
CA SER A 114 25.53 -1.56 -12.69
C SER A 114 26.71 -0.84 -13.35
N TYR A 115 26.96 0.40 -12.93
CA TYR A 115 28.09 1.21 -13.36
C TYR A 115 29.43 0.60 -12.94
N ASP A 116 29.55 0.16 -11.69
CA ASP A 116 30.78 -0.47 -11.19
C ASP A 116 31.09 -1.77 -11.95
N TYR A 117 30.08 -2.59 -12.23
CA TYR A 117 30.24 -3.81 -13.02
C TYR A 117 30.70 -3.50 -14.46
N THR A 118 30.12 -2.48 -15.09
CA THR A 118 30.34 -2.18 -16.51
C THR A 118 31.67 -1.44 -16.75
N PHE A 119 32.00 -0.46 -15.89
CA PHE A 119 33.10 0.47 -16.14
C PHE A 119 34.28 0.30 -15.18
N LEU A 120 34.03 -0.17 -13.96
CA LEU A 120 35.07 -0.30 -12.92
C LEU A 120 35.50 -1.76 -12.70
N GLN A 121 34.98 -2.69 -13.50
CA GLN A 121 35.28 -4.12 -13.42
C GLN A 121 35.01 -4.72 -12.03
N GLY A 122 33.99 -4.20 -11.32
CA GLY A 122 33.57 -4.74 -10.03
C GLY A 122 34.41 -4.30 -8.82
N LYS A 123 35.33 -3.33 -8.97
CA LYS A 123 36.28 -2.94 -7.90
C LYS A 123 35.59 -2.45 -6.62
N THR A 124 34.45 -1.78 -6.72
CA THR A 124 33.72 -1.25 -5.56
C THR A 124 32.40 -1.98 -5.32
N TYR A 125 32.16 -3.10 -6.02
CA TYR A 125 30.90 -3.82 -6.05
C TYR A 125 30.37 -4.14 -4.65
N GLN A 126 31.21 -4.70 -3.79
CA GLN A 126 30.80 -5.11 -2.44
C GLN A 126 30.32 -3.92 -1.61
N PHE A 127 31.03 -2.79 -1.66
CA PHE A 127 30.64 -1.57 -0.95
C PHE A 127 29.31 -1.03 -1.48
N MET A 128 29.16 -0.97 -2.81
CA MET A 128 27.93 -0.48 -3.44
C MET A 128 26.73 -1.39 -3.18
N ALA A 129 26.92 -2.71 -3.24
CA ALA A 129 25.88 -3.70 -2.97
C ALA A 129 25.40 -3.64 -1.52
N VAL A 130 26.31 -3.55 -0.55
CA VAL A 130 25.96 -3.39 0.86
C VAL A 130 25.22 -2.08 1.09
N THR A 131 25.71 -0.98 0.52
CA THR A 131 25.05 0.33 0.63
C THR A 131 23.64 0.29 0.05
N HIS A 132 23.47 -0.27 -1.16
CA HIS A 132 22.16 -0.45 -1.78
C HIS A 132 21.22 -1.28 -0.90
N ALA A 133 21.69 -2.42 -0.40
CA ALA A 133 20.91 -3.31 0.46
C ALA A 133 20.43 -2.59 1.74
N ILE A 134 21.31 -1.81 2.40
CA ILE A 134 20.92 -1.04 3.59
C ILE A 134 19.80 -0.05 3.26
N VAL A 135 19.93 0.72 2.18
CA VAL A 135 18.89 1.69 1.79
C VAL A 135 17.57 1.00 1.44
N VAL A 136 17.61 -0.14 0.74
CA VAL A 136 16.43 -0.96 0.45
C VAL A 136 15.76 -1.46 1.73
N ILE A 137 16.54 -2.00 2.68
CA ILE A 137 16.01 -2.49 3.96
C ILE A 137 15.33 -1.36 4.74
N LEU A 138 15.99 -0.20 4.85
CA LEU A 138 15.40 0.98 5.52
C LEU A 138 14.08 1.39 4.87
N TRP A 139 14.01 1.36 3.54
CA TRP A 139 12.80 1.68 2.81
C TRP A 139 11.69 0.63 3.00
N LEU A 140 12.01 -0.66 2.99
CA LEU A 140 11.05 -1.75 3.24
C LEU A 140 10.48 -1.70 4.66
N VAL A 141 11.32 -1.43 5.66
CA VAL A 141 10.88 -1.24 7.07
C VAL A 141 9.94 -0.04 7.20
N TRP A 142 10.19 1.01 6.43
CA TRP A 142 9.36 2.21 6.44
C TRP A 142 8.05 2.08 5.65
N LEU A 143 8.01 1.18 4.66
CA LEU A 143 6.87 0.97 3.75
C LEU A 143 5.49 0.86 4.44
N PRO A 144 5.27 0.06 5.51
CA PRO A 144 3.96 -0.07 6.16
C PRO A 144 3.51 1.19 6.91
N PHE A 145 4.44 2.08 7.27
CA PHE A 145 4.14 3.32 8.00
C PHE A 145 4.01 4.54 7.06
N GLY A 146 4.10 4.29 5.76
CA GLY A 146 4.18 5.33 4.75
C GLY A 146 2.95 5.46 3.86
N LYS A 147 3.01 6.43 2.93
CA LYS A 147 2.01 6.56 1.87
C LYS A 147 1.91 5.31 0.98
N PHE A 148 2.95 4.48 0.89
CA PHE A 148 2.93 3.23 0.16
C PHE A 148 2.05 2.14 0.79
N PHE A 149 1.70 2.24 2.07
CA PHE A 149 0.74 1.31 2.68
C PHE A 149 -0.65 1.39 2.04
N HIS A 150 -0.99 2.52 1.40
CA HIS A 150 -2.23 2.67 0.63
C HIS A 150 -2.36 1.65 -0.50
N VAL A 151 -1.24 1.10 -1.01
CA VAL A 151 -1.26 0.04 -2.03
C VAL A 151 -1.92 -1.21 -1.44
N PHE A 152 -1.54 -1.61 -0.21
CA PHE A 152 -2.17 -2.73 0.48
C PHE A 152 -3.61 -2.41 0.92
N GLN A 153 -3.85 -1.20 1.44
CA GLN A 153 -5.20 -0.78 1.82
C GLN A 153 -6.17 -0.82 0.65
N ARG A 154 -5.74 -0.43 -0.56
CA ARG A 154 -6.58 -0.47 -1.77
C ARG A 154 -6.95 -1.90 -2.16
N LEU A 155 -6.05 -2.87 -1.97
CA LEU A 155 -6.40 -4.29 -2.13
C LEU A 155 -7.40 -4.73 -1.06
N ALA A 156 -7.22 -4.30 0.20
CA ALA A 156 -8.17 -4.60 1.28
C ALA A 156 -9.57 -3.97 1.04
N GLN A 157 -9.65 -2.84 0.35
CA GLN A 157 -10.93 -2.21 -0.04
C GLN A 157 -11.77 -3.13 -0.94
N LEU A 158 -11.15 -3.99 -1.76
CA LEU A 158 -11.90 -5.01 -2.53
C LEU A 158 -12.63 -5.97 -1.59
N GLY A 159 -11.95 -6.43 -0.53
CA GLY A 159 -12.55 -7.27 0.51
C GLY A 159 -13.69 -6.55 1.24
N ALA A 160 -13.51 -5.26 1.59
CA ALA A 160 -14.56 -4.46 2.21
C ALA A 160 -15.79 -4.27 1.31
N ASN A 161 -15.59 -4.11 0.00
CA ASN A 161 -16.69 -4.01 -0.95
C ASN A 161 -17.41 -5.35 -1.13
N LEU A 162 -16.67 -6.46 -1.22
CA LEU A 162 -17.25 -7.80 -1.28
C LEU A 162 -18.07 -8.12 -0.02
N TYR A 163 -17.53 -7.77 1.15
CA TYR A 163 -18.21 -7.89 2.44
C TYR A 163 -19.53 -7.12 2.46
N LYS A 164 -19.55 -5.86 1.97
CA LYS A 164 -20.78 -5.06 1.86
C LYS A 164 -21.78 -5.68 0.89
N HIS A 165 -21.31 -6.15 -0.27
CA HIS A 165 -22.15 -6.74 -1.30
C HIS A 165 -22.83 -8.03 -0.82
N GLU A 166 -22.07 -8.94 -0.19
CA GLU A 166 -22.62 -10.16 0.40
C GLU A 166 -23.50 -9.87 1.62
N GLY A 167 -23.15 -8.86 2.41
CA GLY A 167 -23.99 -8.39 3.51
C GLY A 167 -25.36 -7.89 3.03
N GLN A 168 -25.40 -7.14 1.93
CA GLN A 168 -26.67 -6.66 1.33
C GLN A 168 -27.54 -7.82 0.83
N ARG A 169 -26.93 -8.85 0.25
CA ARG A 169 -27.65 -10.07 -0.19
C ARG A 169 -28.28 -10.85 0.96
N ARG A 170 -27.61 -10.87 2.11
CA ARG A 170 -28.08 -11.60 3.31
C ARG A 170 -29.11 -10.84 4.13
N GLY A 171 -29.16 -9.51 3.97
CA GLY A 171 -30.17 -8.67 4.58
C GLY A 171 -29.61 -7.41 5.23
N MET A 172 -30.45 -6.38 5.27
CA MET A 172 -30.15 -5.10 5.89
C MET A 172 -30.70 -5.06 7.32
N ALA A 173 -29.94 -4.44 8.22
CA ALA A 173 -30.43 -4.04 9.52
C ALA A 173 -31.42 -2.87 9.37
N VAL A 174 -32.58 -3.00 10.01
CA VAL A 174 -33.64 -1.99 10.04
C VAL A 174 -33.54 -1.23 11.35
N CYS A 175 -33.49 0.10 11.26
CA CYS A 175 -33.42 0.93 12.46
C CYS A 175 -34.74 0.90 13.24
N GLU A 176 -34.67 0.64 14.54
CA GLU A 176 -35.87 0.64 15.40
C GLU A 176 -36.59 2.01 15.46
N HIS A 177 -35.85 3.11 15.30
CA HIS A 177 -36.43 4.45 15.43
C HIS A 177 -37.04 4.98 14.13
N THR A 178 -36.32 4.83 13.02
CA THR A 178 -36.74 5.35 11.72
C THR A 178 -37.46 4.32 10.86
N HIS A 179 -37.40 3.04 11.24
CA HIS A 179 -37.91 1.89 10.47
C HIS A 179 -37.32 1.78 9.06
N GLN A 180 -36.14 2.38 8.83
CA GLN A 180 -35.43 2.35 7.56
C GLN A 180 -34.19 1.45 7.65
N GLU A 181 -33.87 0.81 6.53
CA GLU A 181 -32.63 0.08 6.33
C GLU A 181 -31.43 1.04 6.35
N PHE A 182 -30.35 0.70 7.05
CA PHE A 182 -29.20 1.61 7.19
C PHE A 182 -27.82 0.99 7.02
N ALA A 183 -27.65 -0.29 7.38
CA ALA A 183 -26.40 -1.03 7.24
C ALA A 183 -26.71 -2.51 7.03
N THR A 184 -25.74 -3.32 6.60
CA THR A 184 -25.94 -4.78 6.51
C THR A 184 -26.07 -5.36 7.90
N GLN A 185 -26.92 -6.38 8.07
CA GLN A 185 -27.11 -7.01 9.39
C GLN A 185 -25.78 -7.58 9.92
N MET A 186 -25.02 -8.23 9.03
CA MET A 186 -23.66 -8.72 9.29
C MET A 186 -22.75 -7.63 9.89
N HIS A 187 -22.77 -6.41 9.33
CA HIS A 187 -21.95 -5.32 9.83
C HIS A 187 -22.35 -4.87 11.24
N VAL A 188 -23.65 -4.81 11.51
CA VAL A 188 -24.15 -4.44 12.83
C VAL A 188 -23.79 -5.49 13.88
N ASP A 189 -23.90 -6.76 13.52
CA ASP A 189 -23.59 -7.89 14.43
C ASP A 189 -22.08 -7.97 14.73
N ASP A 190 -21.23 -7.82 13.70
CA ASP A 190 -19.78 -7.76 13.86
C ASP A 190 -19.38 -6.56 14.73
N LEU A 191 -20.03 -5.41 14.55
CA LEU A 191 -19.77 -4.23 15.37
C LEU A 191 -20.13 -4.49 16.83
N LYS A 192 -21.27 -5.12 17.13
CA LYS A 192 -21.65 -5.49 18.50
C LYS A 192 -20.63 -6.41 19.15
N LEU A 193 -20.15 -7.41 18.42
CA LEU A 193 -19.13 -8.35 18.89
C LEU A 193 -17.82 -7.63 19.21
N LEU A 194 -17.32 -6.82 18.28
CA LEU A 194 -16.06 -6.09 18.43
C LEU A 194 -16.12 -5.07 19.55
N THR A 195 -17.22 -4.31 19.68
CA THR A 195 -17.34 -3.33 20.77
C THR A 195 -17.32 -4.00 22.12
N LYS A 196 -17.95 -5.16 22.25
CA LYS A 196 -17.92 -5.96 23.49
C LYS A 196 -16.52 -6.47 23.82
N GLN A 197 -15.79 -6.97 22.82
CA GLN A 197 -14.39 -7.42 22.99
C GLN A 197 -13.44 -6.28 23.38
N LEU A 198 -13.68 -5.07 22.86
CA LEU A 198 -12.91 -3.87 23.20
C LEU A 198 -13.32 -3.26 24.56
N GLY A 199 -14.29 -3.83 25.26
CA GLY A 199 -14.76 -3.37 26.57
C GLY A 199 -15.76 -2.21 26.52
N PHE A 200 -16.34 -1.92 25.36
CA PHE A 200 -17.44 -0.95 25.23
C PHE A 200 -18.79 -1.64 25.38
N ASP A 201 -19.53 -1.27 26.43
CA ASP A 201 -20.90 -1.73 26.64
C ASP A 201 -21.92 -0.78 25.98
N TYR A 202 -22.62 -1.32 24.97
CA TYR A 202 -23.71 -0.65 24.27
C TYR A 202 -25.06 -1.35 24.50
N GLU A 203 -25.13 -2.30 25.43
CA GLU A 203 -26.35 -2.97 25.82
C GLU A 203 -27.24 -1.99 26.63
N LYS A 204 -28.52 -1.96 26.29
CA LYS A 204 -29.55 -1.21 27.01
C LYS A 204 -30.13 -2.09 28.11
N LYS A 205 -30.70 -1.46 29.13
CA LYS A 205 -31.37 -2.16 30.26
C LYS A 205 -32.53 -3.07 29.83
N ASP A 206 -33.07 -2.87 28.63
CA ASP A 206 -34.17 -3.65 28.05
C ASP A 206 -33.69 -4.80 27.15
N GLY A 207 -32.39 -5.11 27.15
CA GLY A 207 -31.79 -6.19 26.36
C GLY A 207 -31.52 -5.82 24.90
N ARG A 208 -31.85 -4.60 24.46
CA ARG A 208 -31.54 -4.10 23.11
C ARG A 208 -30.14 -3.48 23.05
N ASN A 209 -29.65 -3.16 21.86
CA ASN A 209 -28.33 -2.54 21.72
C ASN A 209 -28.44 -1.11 21.12
N HIS A 210 -27.55 -0.21 21.51
CA HIS A 210 -27.46 1.12 20.89
C HIS A 210 -26.99 1.08 19.43
N LEU A 211 -26.35 -0.01 19.01
CA LEU A 211 -25.91 -0.24 17.63
C LEU A 211 -27.04 -0.62 16.67
N ASP A 212 -28.23 -0.96 17.17
CA ASP A 212 -29.44 -1.19 16.37
C ASP A 212 -30.08 0.10 15.83
N LEU A 213 -29.54 1.26 16.24
CA LEU A 213 -29.99 2.56 15.77
C LEU A 213 -29.11 3.03 14.61
N SER A 214 -29.75 3.50 13.53
CA SER A 214 -29.07 4.24 12.46
C SER A 214 -28.41 5.50 13.02
N PRO A 215 -27.45 6.13 12.30
CA PRO A 215 -26.85 7.39 12.73
C PRO A 215 -27.88 8.48 13.04
N GLU A 216 -28.95 8.55 12.26
CA GLU A 216 -30.08 9.43 12.53
C GLU A 216 -30.88 8.99 13.77
N GLY A 217 -31.16 7.69 13.90
CA GLY A 217 -31.79 7.10 15.08
C GLY A 217 -31.06 7.44 16.38
N LYS A 218 -29.72 7.38 16.37
CA LYS A 218 -28.86 7.75 17.50
C LYS A 218 -28.97 9.24 17.83
N ARG A 219 -28.91 10.13 16.82
CA ARG A 219 -29.07 11.57 17.02
C ARG A 219 -30.44 11.93 17.61
N SER A 220 -31.51 11.32 17.10
CA SER A 220 -32.87 11.54 17.60
C SER A 220 -33.06 11.01 19.02
N ALA A 221 -32.49 9.85 19.35
CA ALA A 221 -32.51 9.32 20.71
C ALA A 221 -31.80 10.25 21.71
N LEU A 222 -30.63 10.76 21.32
CA LEU A 222 -29.88 11.75 22.11
C LEU A 222 -30.69 13.04 22.30
N ALA A 223 -31.28 13.58 21.23
CA ALA A 223 -32.11 14.77 21.30
C ALA A 223 -33.32 14.60 22.24
N LYS A 224 -33.99 13.44 22.18
CA LYS A 224 -35.08 13.09 23.12
C LYS A 224 -34.60 13.05 24.57
N ALA A 225 -33.43 12.46 24.84
CA ALA A 225 -32.86 12.42 26.18
C ALA A 225 -32.55 13.83 26.71
N HIS A 226 -31.93 14.69 25.89
CA HIS A 226 -31.68 16.09 26.25
C HIS A 226 -32.98 16.87 26.51
N PHE A 227 -34.00 16.66 25.68
CA PHE A 227 -35.30 17.29 25.87
C PHE A 227 -35.94 16.87 27.20
N GLN A 228 -35.90 15.58 27.55
CA GLN A 228 -36.43 15.10 28.83
C GLN A 228 -35.65 15.64 30.03
N ALA A 229 -34.32 15.71 29.95
CA ALA A 229 -33.49 16.29 31.00
C ALA A 229 -33.81 17.78 31.21
N ARG A 230 -34.00 18.56 30.13
CA ARG A 230 -34.41 19.97 30.20
C ARG A 230 -35.83 20.14 30.74
N LYS A 231 -36.74 19.24 30.37
CA LYS A 231 -38.10 19.24 30.91
C LYS A 231 -38.08 18.97 32.42
N ALA A 232 -37.24 18.04 32.88
CA ALA A 232 -37.08 17.72 34.30
C ALA A 232 -36.40 18.85 35.10
N SER A 233 -35.49 19.61 34.50
CA SER A 233 -34.85 20.76 35.15
C SER A 233 -35.72 22.02 35.21
N GLY A 234 -36.86 22.03 34.50
CA GLY A 234 -37.75 23.19 34.40
C GLY A 234 -37.17 24.36 33.58
N LYS A 235 -35.99 24.21 32.98
CA LYS A 235 -35.33 25.22 32.14
C LYS A 235 -35.01 24.63 30.78
N PHE A 236 -35.72 25.10 29.75
CA PHE A 236 -35.47 24.70 28.36
C PHE A 236 -34.28 25.42 27.73
N PHE A 237 -33.92 26.58 28.29
CA PHE A 237 -32.80 27.41 27.87
C PHE A 237 -31.96 27.75 29.10
N GLY A 238 -30.64 27.63 28.93
CA GLY A 238 -29.60 27.92 29.89
C GLY A 238 -28.31 28.11 29.12
#